data_AF-A0A140LEG6-F1
#
_entry.id   AF-A0A140LEG6-F1
#
_cell.length_a   1.000
_cell.length_b   1.000
_cell.length_c   1.000
_cell.angle_alpha   90.00
_cell.angle_beta   90.00
_cell.angle_gamma   90.00
#
_symmetry.space_group_name_H-M   'P 1'
#
loop_
_entity.id
_entity.type
_entity.pdbx_description
1 polymer ?
#
loop_
_entity_poly.entity_id
_entity_poly.type
_entity_poly.pdbx_seq_one_letter_code
_entity_poly.pdbx_strand_id
1 'polypeptide(L)'
;MEGTVFVVLLIVAILVSLIVRRGQERKIKEKVESIGGEIINIEYRKFFAGPFVIINRISSVYRFEYRKDNQIKEGWVKFNLFSSDWILK
;
A
#
# COMPACT_ATOMS: atom_id res chain seq x y z
N MET A 1 -35.83 -7.38 7.36
CA MET A 1 -34.99 -7.97 6.30
C MET A 1 -34.00 -6.95 5.72
N GLU A 2 -34.39 -5.69 5.52
CA GLU A 2 -33.52 -4.64 4.93
C GLU A 2 -32.28 -4.29 5.77
N GLY A 3 -32.40 -4.18 7.10
CA GLY A 3 -31.26 -3.90 7.98
C GLY A 3 -30.19 -4.99 7.97
N THR A 4 -30.58 -6.27 7.86
CA THR A 4 -29.66 -7.40 7.77
C THR A 4 -28.84 -7.36 6.47
N VAL A 5 -29.47 -7.00 5.35
CA VAL A 5 -28.78 -6.85 4.06
C VAL A 5 -27.74 -5.73 4.13
N PHE A 6 -28.08 -4.60 4.76
CA PHE A 6 -27.14 -3.47 4.91
C PHE A 6 -25.91 -3.84 5.76
N VAL A 7 -26.12 -4.57 6.86
CA VAL A 7 -25.03 -5.07 7.71
C VAL A 7 -24.11 -6.03 6.94
N VAL A 8 -24.67 -6.95 6.16
CA VAL A 8 -23.88 -7.87 5.33
C VAL A 8 -23.05 -7.11 4.30
N LEU A 9 -23.63 -6.11 3.63
CA LEU A 9 -22.89 -5.28 2.66
C LEU A 9 -21.73 -4.50 3.31
N LEU A 10 -21.93 -3.96 4.51
CA LEU A 10 -20.87 -3.29 5.26
C LEU A 10 -19.72 -4.24 5.61
N ILE A 11 -20.03 -5.45 6.08
CA ILE A 11 -19.02 -6.46 6.40
C ILE A 11 -18.22 -6.82 5.15
N VAL A 12 -18.89 -7.05 4.02
CA VAL A 12 -18.24 -7.35 2.74
C VAL A 12 -17.31 -6.20 2.32
N ALA A 13 -17.77 -4.94 2.42
CA ALA A 13 -16.95 -3.79 2.08
C ALA A 13 -15.68 -3.70 2.95
N ILE A 14 -15.80 -3.96 4.25
CA ILE A 14 -14.67 -3.98 5.17
C ILE A 14 -13.70 -5.11 4.79
N LEU A 15 -14.19 -6.33 4.56
CA LEU A 15 -13.36 -7.47 4.16
C LEU A 15 -12.62 -7.21 2.85
N VAL A 16 -13.29 -6.67 1.83
CA VAL A 16 -12.67 -6.30 0.56
C VAL A 16 -11.56 -5.27 0.78
N SER A 17 -11.80 -4.25 1.61
CA SER A 17 -10.79 -3.23 1.90
C SER A 17 -9.53 -3.79 2.56
N LEU A 18 -9.69 -4.77 3.47
CA LEU A 18 -8.59 -5.45 4.14
C LEU A 18 -7.79 -6.34 3.17
N ILE A 19 -8.48 -7.07 2.28
CA ILE A 19 -7.84 -7.94 1.28
C ILE A 19 -6.98 -7.10 0.33
N VAL A 20 -7.52 -5.99 -0.18
CA VAL A 20 -6.78 -5.09 -1.08
C VAL A 20 -5.53 -4.54 -0.39
N ARG A 21 -5.66 -4.09 0.86
CA ARG A 21 -4.52 -3.57 1.64
C ARG A 21 -3.42 -4.62 1.82
N ARG A 22 -3.78 -5.83 2.25
CA ARG A 22 -2.82 -6.93 2.44
C ARG A 22 -2.12 -7.32 1.13
N GLY A 23 -2.85 -7.30 0.01
CA GLY A 23 -2.28 -7.56 -1.31
C GLY A 23 -1.23 -6.51 -1.72
N GLN A 24 -1.49 -5.24 -1.43
CA GLN A 24 -0.54 -4.15 -1.70
C GLN A 24 0.69 -4.23 -0.78
N GLU A 25 0.51 -4.51 0.51
CA GLU A 25 1.60 -4.73 1.47
C GLU A 25 2.50 -5.91 1.05
N ARG A 26 1.89 -7.00 0.58
CA ARG A 26 2.63 -8.16 0.05
C ARG A 26 3.49 -7.79 -1.17
N LYS A 27 2.95 -7.01 -2.12
CA LYS A 27 3.72 -6.55 -3.30
C LYS A 27 4.92 -5.68 -2.91
N ILE A 28 4.77 -4.83 -1.88
CA ILE A 28 5.88 -4.04 -1.33
C ILE A 28 6.98 -4.96 -0.79
N LYS A 29 6.58 -5.95 0.02
CA LYS A 29 7.52 -6.92 0.58
C LYS A 29 8.27 -7.69 -0.51
N GLU A 30 7.54 -8.28 -1.46
CA GLU A 30 8.12 -9.03 -2.59
C GLU A 30 9.07 -8.15 -3.42
N LYS A 31 8.72 -6.87 -3.65
CA LYS A 31 9.59 -5.94 -4.37
C LYS A 31 10.88 -5.64 -3.61
N VAL A 32 10.80 -5.42 -2.30
CA VAL A 32 11.97 -5.15 -1.46
C VAL A 32 12.86 -6.40 -1.32
N GLU A 33 12.27 -7.58 -1.14
CA GLU A 33 13.00 -8.85 -1.16
C GLU A 33 13.71 -9.07 -2.50
N SER A 34 13.06 -8.74 -3.63
CA SER A 34 13.66 -8.88 -4.97
C SER A 34 14.90 -8.01 -5.21
N ILE A 35 15.04 -6.89 -4.48
CA ILE A 35 16.22 -6.00 -4.56
C ILE A 35 17.27 -6.33 -3.48
N GLY A 36 17.09 -7.42 -2.74
CA GLY A 36 17.97 -7.86 -1.65
C GLY A 36 17.78 -7.06 -0.35
N GLY A 37 16.62 -6.43 -0.16
CA GLY A 37 16.29 -5.68 1.05
C GLY A 37 15.33 -6.44 1.97
N GLU A 38 15.22 -5.96 3.20
CA GLU A 38 14.27 -6.44 4.22
C GLU A 38 13.31 -5.30 4.58
N ILE A 39 12.00 -5.54 4.54
CA ILE A 39 11.01 -4.55 5.00
C ILE A 39 11.04 -4.43 6.51
N ILE A 40 11.13 -3.19 6.99
CA ILE A 40 11.04 -2.83 8.41
C ILE A 40 9.61 -2.36 8.73
N ASN A 41 9.08 -1.45 7.91
CA ASN A 41 7.80 -0.79 8.17
C ASN A 41 7.08 -0.44 6.87
N ILE A 42 5.74 -0.49 6.89
CA ILE A 42 4.87 -0.08 5.79
C ILE A 42 3.75 0.80 6.36
N GLU A 43 3.68 2.03 5.89
CA GLU A 43 2.70 3.02 6.31
C GLU A 43 1.82 3.45 5.13
N TYR A 44 0.51 3.26 5.27
CA TYR A 44 -0.46 3.73 4.27
C TYR A 44 -0.73 5.23 4.44
N ARG A 45 -0.57 6.00 3.36
CA ARG A 45 -0.73 7.46 3.32
C ARG A 45 -1.91 7.83 2.41
N LYS A 46 -2.98 8.36 3.00
CA LYS A 46 -4.28 8.51 2.31
C LYS A 46 -4.39 9.77 1.42
N PHE A 47 -3.57 10.80 1.63
CA PHE A 47 -3.56 12.03 0.82
C PHE A 47 -2.22 12.77 0.99
N PHE A 48 -1.71 13.39 -0.09
CA PHE A 48 -0.69 14.46 -0.08
C PHE A 48 0.56 14.28 0.79
N ALA A 49 0.98 13.04 1.05
CA ALA A 49 2.01 12.79 2.06
C ALA A 49 3.18 12.02 1.47
N GLY A 50 3.79 12.52 0.39
CA GLY A 50 4.95 11.88 -0.24
C GLY A 50 5.44 12.61 -1.50
N PRO A 51 6.38 12.02 -2.25
CA PRO A 51 6.95 12.60 -3.48
C PRO A 51 5.97 12.67 -4.67
N PHE A 52 4.72 12.20 -4.52
CA PHE A 52 3.75 12.16 -5.60
C PHE A 52 2.86 13.42 -5.58
N VAL A 53 3.03 14.28 -6.57
CA VAL A 53 2.30 15.57 -6.71
C VAL A 53 0.85 15.38 -7.18
N ILE A 54 0.58 14.32 -7.96
CA ILE A 54 -0.75 14.02 -8.50
C ILE A 54 -1.18 12.64 -8.02
N ILE A 55 -2.21 12.61 -7.18
CA ILE A 55 -2.82 11.39 -6.62
C ILE A 55 -4.28 11.39 -7.04
N ASN A 56 -4.68 10.41 -7.86
CA ASN A 56 -6.08 10.26 -8.25
C ASN A 56 -6.86 9.62 -7.08
N ARG A 57 -8.19 9.80 -7.04
CA ARG A 57 -9.06 9.28 -5.97
C ARG A 57 -8.97 7.75 -5.74
N ILE A 58 -8.47 7.02 -6.74
CA ILE A 58 -8.37 5.56 -6.75
C ILE A 58 -6.92 5.09 -6.54
N SER A 59 -6.01 6.01 -6.22
CA SER A 59 -4.61 5.71 -5.95
C SER A 59 -4.38 5.42 -4.46
N SER A 60 -3.61 4.38 -4.16
CA SER A 60 -3.13 4.08 -2.80
C SER A 60 -1.64 4.41 -2.71
N VAL A 61 -1.25 5.29 -1.80
CA VAL A 61 0.16 5.62 -1.55
C VAL A 61 0.64 4.94 -0.28
N TYR A 62 1.82 4.35 -0.35
CA TYR A 62 2.50 3.76 0.79
C TYR A 62 3.90 4.34 0.91
N ARG A 63 4.27 4.67 2.14
CA ARG A 63 5.65 4.87 2.57
C ARG A 63 6.14 3.56 3.16
N PHE A 64 7.35 3.14 2.87
CA PHE A 64 7.94 1.98 3.51
C PHE A 64 9.40 2.21 3.83
N GLU A 65 9.85 1.59 4.90
CA GLU A 65 11.25 1.59 5.33
C GLU A 65 11.81 0.20 5.11
N TYR A 66 13.00 0.14 4.53
CA TYR A 66 13.66 -1.12 4.22
C TYR A 66 15.13 -1.07 4.58
N ARG A 67 15.68 -2.20 5.02
CA ARG A 67 17.12 -2.38 5.24
C ARG A 67 17.75 -2.97 4.00
N LYS A 68 18.82 -2.36 3.51
CA LYS A 68 19.68 -2.92 2.48
C LYS A 68 21.12 -2.49 2.73
N ASP A 69 22.07 -3.40 2.61
CA ASP A 69 23.51 -3.13 2.84
C ASP A 69 23.78 -2.47 4.21
N ASN A 70 23.10 -2.97 5.24
CA ASN A 70 23.14 -2.48 6.62
C ASN A 70 22.69 -1.01 6.81
N GLN A 71 22.05 -0.41 5.79
CA GLN A 71 21.48 0.94 5.85
C GLN A 71 19.95 0.89 5.83
N ILE A 72 19.32 1.76 6.61
CA ILE A 72 17.87 1.96 6.56
C ILE A 72 17.59 2.99 5.46
N LYS A 73 16.74 2.59 4.53
CA LYS A 73 16.36 3.36 3.37
C LYS A 73 14.85 3.56 3.33
N GLU A 74 14.44 4.65 2.72
CA GLU A 74 13.05 5.01 2.54
C GLU A 74 12.61 4.73 1.11
N GLY A 75 11.47 4.07 0.98
CA GLY A 75 10.80 3.84 -0.29
C GLY A 75 9.37 4.36 -0.28
N TRP A 76 8.89 4.66 -1.47
CA TRP A 76 7.54 5.09 -1.72
C TRP A 76 6.95 4.31 -2.88
N VAL A 77 5.68 3.94 -2.77
CA VAL A 77 4.94 3.38 -3.90
C VAL A 77 3.56 4.00 -3.99
N LYS A 78 3.15 4.30 -5.22
CA LYS A 78 1.79 4.69 -5.55
C LYS A 78 1.18 3.59 -6.41
N PHE A 79 0.20 2.88 -5.87
CA PHE A 79 -0.61 1.92 -6.61
C PHE A 79 -1.78 2.63 -7.27
N ASN A 80 -1.91 2.45 -8.58
CA ASN A 80 -3.10 2.76 -9.35
C ASN A 80 -3.78 1.45 -9.79
N LEU A 81 -4.98 1.53 -10.37
CA LEU A 81 -5.69 0.39 -10.96
C LEU A 81 -4.82 -0.42 -11.95
N PHE A 82 -3.99 0.27 -12.74
CA PHE A 82 -3.24 -0.34 -13.84
C PHE A 82 -1.71 -0.21 -13.74
N SER A 83 -1.21 0.58 -12.81
CA SER A 83 0.23 0.86 -12.69
C SER A 83 0.67 0.95 -11.24
N SER A 84 1.97 0.80 -11.01
CA SER A 84 2.59 1.01 -9.71
C SER A 84 3.85 1.84 -9.91
N ASP A 85 3.85 3.07 -9.39
CA ASP A 85 5.00 3.96 -9.46
C ASP A 85 5.84 3.78 -8.20
N TRP A 86 7.09 3.36 -8.36
CA TRP A 86 8.02 3.08 -7.26
C TRP A 86 9.11 4.13 -7.19
N ILE A 87 9.45 4.58 -5.99
CA ILE A 87 10.57 5.46 -5.72
C ILE A 87 11.36 4.82 -4.58
N LEU A 88 12.56 4.35 -4.90
CA LEU A 88 13.50 3.77 -3.95
C LEU A 88 14.66 4.76 -3.78
N LYS A 89 14.87 5.26 -2.56
CA LYS A 89 16.06 6.03 -2.20
C LYS A 89 17.07 5.12 -1.51
#